data_AF-A0A671R827-F1
#
_entry.id   AF-A0A671R827-F1
#
_cell.length_a   1.000
_cell.length_b   1.000
_cell.length_c   1.000
_cell.angle_alpha   90.00
_cell.angle_beta   90.00
_cell.angle_gamma   90.00
#
_symmetry.space_group_name_H-M   'P 1'
#
loop_
_entity.id
_entity.type
_entity.pdbx_description
1 polymer ?
#
loop_
_entity_poly.entity_id
_entity_poly.type
_entity_poly.pdbx_seq_one_letter_code
_entity_poly.pdbx_strand_id
1 'polypeptide(L)'
;LGFGSCSRVSPQSWLESADISLFHSVFRSSNLKSSVLNIEPLLKCQSCVHIADPDQWVQIEPSACTNEGVSEFRISTPPGCYECVRTRMRWVSDYDVTLQYHTVDRHFLNKELERLQCNWIAPVMDVTVISGKLEEVHLPHYICLGESGASLRDAVKVLSVKDEGITIDPVKLTRFHAKIVQPSFSLKTLIISWIMGWDEHCDLLLYMRSKDPLSLHVYFFPFDDCAKEKVEKIEKSSYWILHPRPDRPFRMKTPHILDVPGASVHPKEGITLRRETDPNFFKIRIKTRLENDFHMSLIREEDKKIVWTATLEKEELDQIHPQRDELRPQREESRLNSEADKKLYHFKTLV
;
A
#
# COMPACT_ATOMS: atom_id res chain seq x y z
N LEU A 1 28.15 0.48 59.16
CA LEU A 1 26.83 1.02 58.79
C LEU A 1 26.79 1.12 57.28
N GLY A 2 26.32 0.06 56.63
CA GLY A 2 26.14 -0.01 55.19
C GLY A 2 24.66 0.17 54.84
N PHE A 3 24.42 0.86 53.75
CA PHE A 3 23.17 0.84 52.98
C PHE A 3 23.63 0.62 51.54
N GLY A 4 23.15 -0.32 50.74
CA GLY A 4 21.87 -1.02 50.78
C GLY A 4 21.37 -1.02 49.33
N SER A 5 21.80 -2.04 48.59
CA SER A 5 21.48 -2.33 47.20
C SER A 5 19.98 -2.57 47.01
N CYS A 6 19.41 -2.05 45.91
CA CYS A 6 18.13 -2.52 45.38
C CYS A 6 18.31 -2.94 43.92
N SER A 7 17.72 -4.07 43.58
CA SER A 7 18.04 -4.92 42.43
C SER A 7 16.87 -4.99 41.45
N ARG A 8 17.19 -5.11 40.14
CA ARG A 8 16.45 -5.77 39.03
C ARG A 8 15.09 -5.15 38.66
N VAL A 9 14.70 -5.07 37.38
CA VAL A 9 14.31 -6.20 36.50
C VAL A 9 14.52 -5.84 35.02
N SER A 10 15.21 -6.73 34.29
CA SER A 10 15.15 -6.86 32.83
C SER A 10 13.94 -7.71 32.42
N PRO A 11 13.37 -7.49 31.23
CA PRO A 11 12.65 -8.56 30.54
C PRO A 11 13.34 -8.92 29.22
N GLN A 12 14.01 -10.06 29.21
CA GLN A 12 14.26 -10.86 28.02
C GLN A 12 13.32 -12.06 28.02
N SER A 13 12.92 -12.45 26.81
CA SER A 13 12.35 -13.74 26.37
C SER A 13 10.98 -14.16 26.90
N TRP A 14 9.99 -14.22 26.00
CA TRP A 14 9.15 -15.40 25.70
C TRP A 14 8.41 -15.14 24.38
N LEU A 15 8.83 -15.78 23.30
CA LEU A 15 7.92 -16.45 22.35
C LEU A 15 8.77 -17.32 21.43
N GLU A 16 8.48 -18.61 21.55
CA GLU A 16 9.08 -19.73 20.85
C GLU A 16 8.79 -19.67 19.35
N SER A 17 9.74 -20.24 18.62
CA SER A 17 9.74 -20.54 17.19
C SER A 17 8.41 -21.08 16.68
N ALA A 18 7.90 -20.46 15.62
CA ALA A 18 7.12 -21.15 14.59
C ALA A 18 7.77 -20.83 13.24
N ASP A 19 8.21 -21.88 12.55
CA ASP A 19 8.76 -21.87 11.20
C ASP A 19 7.93 -21.03 10.23
N ILE A 20 8.54 -19.97 9.68
CA ILE A 20 8.03 -19.29 8.48
C ILE A 20 9.10 -19.44 7.41
N SER A 21 9.30 -20.66 6.94
CA SER A 21 9.91 -20.95 5.66
C SER A 21 8.81 -21.49 4.75
N LEU A 22 8.34 -20.67 3.81
CA LEU A 22 7.70 -21.05 2.54
C LEU A 22 7.30 -19.77 1.77
N PHE A 23 8.32 -19.04 1.31
CA PHE A 23 8.18 -18.13 0.18
C PHE A 23 8.24 -18.95 -1.11
N HIS A 24 7.09 -19.18 -1.72
CA HIS A 24 6.97 -19.28 -3.16
C HIS A 24 5.65 -18.60 -3.53
N SER A 25 5.73 -17.43 -4.16
CA SER A 25 4.60 -16.85 -4.87
C SER A 25 4.20 -17.82 -5.98
N VAL A 26 3.09 -18.52 -5.80
CA VAL A 26 2.50 -19.34 -6.86
C VAL A 26 1.77 -18.39 -7.81
N PHE A 27 2.49 -17.88 -8.81
CA PHE A 27 1.87 -17.53 -10.08
C PHE A 27 1.36 -18.82 -10.71
N ARG A 28 0.05 -19.05 -10.64
CA ARG A 28 -0.67 -19.94 -11.55
C ARG A 28 -1.73 -19.14 -12.28
N SER A 29 -1.28 -18.38 -13.27
CA SER A 29 -2.07 -18.21 -14.49
C SER A 29 -1.53 -19.21 -15.50
N SER A 30 -2.41 -20.10 -15.93
CA SER A 30 -2.14 -21.16 -16.89
C SER A 30 -1.75 -20.56 -18.25
N ASN A 31 -0.58 -20.97 -18.77
CA ASN A 31 -0.18 -20.92 -20.18
C ASN A 31 -0.28 -19.57 -20.93
N LEU A 32 0.81 -18.80 -20.93
CA LEU A 32 1.62 -18.58 -22.14
C LEU A 32 2.99 -18.01 -21.78
N LYS A 33 4.06 -18.65 -22.27
CA LYS A 33 5.43 -18.14 -22.21
C LYS A 33 5.54 -16.86 -23.04
N SER A 34 5.91 -15.74 -22.40
CA SER A 34 6.80 -14.74 -23.01
C SER A 34 7.43 -13.90 -21.90
N SER A 35 8.76 -13.86 -21.88
CA SER A 35 9.60 -13.05 -21.02
C SER A 35 9.55 -11.59 -21.47
N VAL A 36 8.53 -10.88 -21.05
CA VAL A 36 8.47 -9.42 -21.01
C VAL A 36 8.00 -9.10 -19.61
N LEU A 37 8.73 -8.25 -18.89
CA LEU A 37 8.26 -7.71 -17.62
C LEU A 37 6.87 -7.11 -17.89
N ASN A 38 5.81 -7.78 -17.45
CA ASN A 38 4.45 -7.27 -17.51
C ASN A 38 4.34 -6.20 -16.43
N ILE A 39 4.93 -5.04 -16.69
CA ILE A 39 4.89 -3.90 -15.80
C ILE A 39 3.51 -3.27 -15.96
N GLU A 40 2.73 -3.23 -14.88
CA GLU A 40 1.47 -2.50 -14.86
C GLU A 40 1.74 -1.08 -15.38
N PRO A 41 1.01 -0.60 -16.40
CA PRO A 41 1.30 0.68 -17.02
C PRO A 41 1.21 1.81 -15.97
N LEU A 42 2.02 2.86 -16.18
CA LEU A 42 1.99 4.12 -15.43
C LEU A 42 0.55 4.54 -15.11
N LEU A 43 0.29 5.10 -13.92
CA LEU A 43 -0.95 5.79 -13.60
C LEU A 43 -1.30 6.77 -14.74
N LYS A 44 -2.31 6.44 -15.55
CA LYS A 44 -2.75 7.31 -16.64
C LYS A 44 -3.79 8.28 -16.10
N CYS A 45 -3.31 9.33 -15.44
CA CYS A 45 -4.18 10.39 -14.96
C CYS A 45 -4.41 11.46 -16.05
N GLN A 46 -5.65 11.63 -16.48
CA GLN A 46 -6.06 12.64 -17.48
C GLN A 46 -5.89 14.06 -16.95
N SER A 47 -6.09 14.28 -15.65
CA SER A 47 -6.00 15.63 -15.05
C SER A 47 -4.60 16.22 -15.12
N CYS A 48 -3.55 15.40 -15.07
CA CYS A 48 -2.16 15.86 -15.12
C CYS A 48 -1.42 15.42 -16.39
N VAL A 49 -2.12 15.00 -17.45
CA VAL A 49 -1.51 14.51 -18.70
C VAL A 49 -0.65 15.55 -19.41
N HIS A 50 -0.99 16.81 -19.25
CA HIS A 50 -0.28 17.94 -19.84
C HIS A 50 1.05 18.26 -19.13
N ILE A 51 1.33 17.64 -17.99
CA ILE A 51 2.57 17.83 -17.25
C ILE A 51 3.59 16.85 -17.81
N ALA A 52 4.59 17.38 -18.50
CA ALA A 52 5.68 16.58 -19.04
C ALA A 52 6.37 15.79 -17.92
N ASP A 53 6.57 14.50 -18.18
CA ASP A 53 7.47 13.63 -17.44
C ASP A 53 8.62 13.29 -18.39
N PRO A 54 9.89 13.55 -18.06
CA PRO A 54 10.99 13.18 -18.94
C PRO A 54 11.01 11.66 -19.17
N ASP A 55 10.94 11.23 -20.43
CA ASP A 55 10.77 9.82 -20.81
C ASP A 55 12.07 8.98 -20.81
N GLN A 56 13.13 9.45 -20.15
CA GLN A 56 14.48 8.85 -20.24
C GLN A 56 14.87 8.04 -18.99
N TRP A 57 13.99 7.14 -18.54
CA TRP A 57 14.28 6.29 -17.37
C TRP A 57 14.48 4.84 -17.77
N VAL A 58 15.67 4.32 -17.51
CA VAL A 58 15.95 2.88 -17.60
C VAL A 58 15.31 2.21 -16.38
N GLN A 59 14.29 1.41 -16.62
CA GLN A 59 13.64 0.65 -15.55
C GLN A 59 14.54 -0.49 -15.08
N ILE A 60 14.67 -0.62 -13.77
CA ILE A 60 15.53 -1.62 -13.15
C ILE A 60 14.89 -2.19 -11.90
N GLU A 61 15.10 -3.49 -11.71
CA GLU A 61 14.66 -4.21 -10.52
C GLU A 61 15.81 -4.32 -9.52
N PRO A 62 15.65 -3.83 -8.27
CA PRO A 62 16.68 -3.95 -7.25
C PRO A 62 16.73 -5.36 -6.69
N SER A 63 17.89 -5.76 -6.17
CA SER A 63 17.99 -6.94 -5.32
C SER A 63 17.31 -6.68 -3.97
N ALA A 64 16.45 -7.59 -3.53
CA ALA A 64 15.88 -7.56 -2.19
C ALA A 64 16.87 -8.19 -1.20
N CYS A 65 17.19 -7.47 -0.13
CA CYS A 65 17.95 -7.96 1.02
C CYS A 65 16.97 -8.05 2.19
N THR A 66 16.74 -9.26 2.71
CA THR A 66 15.84 -9.44 3.86
C THR A 66 16.66 -9.43 5.13
N ASN A 67 16.69 -8.31 5.84
CA ASN A 67 17.15 -8.25 7.21
C ASN A 67 15.93 -8.02 8.12
N GLU A 68 15.68 -8.94 9.05
CA GLU A 68 14.70 -8.75 10.14
C GLU A 68 13.25 -8.39 9.73
N GLY A 69 12.83 -8.77 8.52
CA GLY A 69 11.46 -8.52 8.04
C GLY A 69 11.23 -7.14 7.40
N VAL A 70 12.27 -6.31 7.28
CA VAL A 70 12.23 -5.09 6.46
C VAL A 70 12.69 -5.45 5.05
N SER A 71 11.87 -5.09 4.04
CA SER A 71 12.25 -5.24 2.64
C SER A 71 13.24 -4.15 2.26
N GLU A 72 14.52 -4.44 2.43
CA GLU A 72 15.60 -3.55 2.01
C GLU A 72 15.99 -3.84 0.56
N PHE A 73 16.30 -2.79 -0.19
CA PHE A 73 16.68 -2.88 -1.60
C PHE A 73 18.12 -2.43 -1.78
N ARG A 74 18.86 -3.20 -2.58
CA ARG A 74 20.22 -2.84 -2.99
C ARG A 74 20.34 -2.90 -4.51
N ILE A 75 21.04 -1.91 -5.07
CA ILE A 75 21.24 -1.82 -6.51
C ILE A 75 22.56 -1.14 -6.84
N SER A 76 23.25 -1.63 -7.87
CA SER A 76 24.42 -0.98 -8.46
C SER A 76 24.12 -0.65 -9.92
N THR A 77 24.36 0.59 -10.33
CA THR A 77 24.13 1.04 -11.71
C THR A 77 25.34 1.81 -12.24
N PRO A 78 25.68 1.66 -13.54
CA PRO A 78 26.62 2.55 -14.20
C PRO A 78 26.02 3.96 -14.37
N PRO A 79 26.76 4.96 -14.89
CA PRO A 79 26.22 6.28 -15.17
C PRO A 79 24.93 6.23 -16.01
N GLY A 80 23.97 7.10 -15.70
CA GLY A 80 22.70 7.17 -16.40
C GLY A 80 21.52 7.59 -15.53
N CYS A 81 20.32 7.39 -16.09
CA CYS A 81 19.03 7.74 -15.51
C CYS A 81 18.20 6.47 -15.31
N TYR A 82 17.83 6.17 -14.07
CA TYR A 82 17.17 4.90 -13.72
C TYR A 82 15.89 5.11 -12.91
N GLU A 83 14.93 4.21 -13.07
CA GLU A 83 13.72 4.11 -12.25
C GLU A 83 13.62 2.72 -11.62
N CYS A 84 13.49 2.66 -10.31
CA CYS A 84 13.22 1.41 -9.61
C CYS A 84 11.78 0.97 -9.87
N VAL A 85 11.57 -0.25 -10.38
CA VAL A 85 10.22 -0.79 -10.62
C VAL A 85 9.45 -1.11 -9.33
N ARG A 86 10.15 -1.31 -8.21
CA ARG A 86 9.57 -1.66 -6.90
C ARG A 86 9.14 -0.45 -6.08
N THR A 87 9.89 0.64 -6.10
CA THR A 87 9.63 1.82 -5.27
C THR A 87 9.32 3.06 -6.08
N ARG A 88 9.45 3.00 -7.41
CA ARG A 88 9.29 4.14 -8.35
C ARG A 88 10.30 5.27 -8.11
N MET A 89 11.25 5.12 -7.18
CA MET A 89 12.32 6.08 -6.98
C MET A 89 13.19 6.15 -8.24
N ARG A 90 13.56 7.36 -8.64
CA ARG A 90 14.46 7.58 -9.78
C ARG A 90 15.74 8.27 -9.35
N TRP A 91 16.82 8.03 -10.06
CA TRP A 91 18.10 8.68 -9.80
C TRP A 91 18.87 8.94 -11.08
N VAL A 92 19.73 9.96 -11.02
CA VAL A 92 20.67 10.34 -12.08
C VAL A 92 22.07 10.37 -11.49
N SER A 93 23.02 9.76 -12.20
CA SER A 93 24.42 9.71 -11.78
C SER A 93 25.34 9.78 -13.00
N ASP A 94 26.44 10.52 -12.88
CA ASP A 94 27.54 10.54 -13.87
C ASP A 94 28.63 9.49 -13.56
N TYR A 95 28.47 8.74 -12.45
CA TYR A 95 29.41 7.72 -11.98
C TYR A 95 28.70 6.40 -11.71
N ASP A 96 29.48 5.32 -11.62
CA ASP A 96 29.00 4.08 -11.02
C ASP A 96 28.52 4.38 -9.58
N VAL A 97 27.28 3.97 -9.27
CA VAL A 97 26.67 4.18 -7.97
C VAL A 97 26.14 2.88 -7.41
N THR A 98 26.33 2.67 -6.11
CA THR A 98 25.67 1.62 -5.36
C THR A 98 24.78 2.24 -4.31
N LEU A 99 23.49 1.93 -4.37
CA LEU A 99 22.47 2.42 -3.43
C LEU A 99 21.97 1.27 -2.57
N GLN A 100 21.66 1.60 -1.33
CA GLN A 100 20.88 0.78 -0.40
C GLN A 100 19.73 1.64 0.11
N TYR A 101 18.49 1.16 0.01
CA TYR A 101 17.33 1.95 0.36
C TYR A 101 16.13 1.10 0.74
N HIS A 102 15.21 1.68 1.49
CA HIS A 102 13.95 1.04 1.86
C HIS A 102 12.87 2.08 2.16
N THR A 103 11.61 1.65 2.17
CA THR A 103 10.49 2.44 2.67
C THR A 103 10.32 2.20 4.15
N VAL A 104 10.23 3.27 4.95
CA VAL A 104 10.07 3.18 6.40
C VAL A 104 8.61 3.34 6.78
N ASP A 105 8.18 2.64 7.83
CA ASP A 105 6.90 2.92 8.47
C ASP A 105 6.90 4.37 8.98
N ARG A 106 5.95 5.15 8.50
CA ARG A 106 5.77 6.56 8.80
C ARG A 106 5.27 6.88 10.22
N HIS A 107 4.80 5.90 11.00
CA HIS A 107 4.15 6.16 12.30
C HIS A 107 5.03 6.96 13.29
N PHE A 108 6.37 6.87 13.19
CA PHE A 108 7.28 7.65 14.02
C PHE A 108 7.19 9.16 13.77
N LEU A 109 6.69 9.60 12.60
CA LEU A 109 6.57 11.02 12.23
C LEU A 109 5.26 11.67 12.67
N ASN A 110 4.26 10.90 13.14
CA ASN A 110 2.91 11.42 13.39
C ASN A 110 2.90 12.65 14.31
N LYS A 111 3.62 12.59 15.45
CA LYS A 111 3.70 13.72 16.41
C LYS A 111 4.31 14.98 15.79
N GLU A 112 5.32 14.81 14.95
CA GLU A 112 5.99 15.93 14.29
C GLU A 112 5.11 16.53 13.19
N LEU A 113 4.40 15.69 12.43
CA LEU A 113 3.44 16.16 11.42
C LEU A 113 2.27 16.92 12.06
N GLU A 114 1.77 16.46 13.19
CA GLU A 114 0.76 17.18 14.00
C GLU A 114 1.30 18.55 14.46
N ARG A 115 2.51 18.59 15.01
CA ARG A 115 3.16 19.84 15.45
C ARG A 115 3.38 20.81 14.30
N LEU A 116 3.78 20.29 13.13
CA LEU A 116 3.99 21.06 11.90
C LEU A 116 2.70 21.38 11.15
N GLN A 117 1.56 20.87 11.60
CA GLN A 117 0.27 21.07 10.94
C GLN A 117 0.30 20.66 9.46
N CYS A 118 0.91 19.51 9.18
CA CYS A 118 1.16 19.02 7.83
C CYS A 118 0.62 17.60 7.65
N ASN A 119 0.36 17.23 6.39
CA ASN A 119 0.06 15.86 5.96
C ASN A 119 1.24 15.37 5.11
N TRP A 120 1.62 14.11 5.21
CA TRP A 120 2.51 13.52 4.22
C TRP A 120 1.76 13.27 2.91
N ILE A 121 2.51 13.19 1.81
CA ILE A 121 1.96 12.93 0.48
C ILE A 121 2.82 11.99 -0.38
N ALA A 122 3.75 11.28 0.26
CA ALA A 122 4.72 10.38 -0.37
C ALA A 122 5.16 9.29 0.63
N PRO A 123 5.82 8.20 0.17
CA PRO A 123 6.54 7.30 1.06
C PRO A 123 7.58 8.02 1.92
N VAL A 124 7.96 7.42 3.04
CA VAL A 124 9.18 7.79 3.76
C VAL A 124 10.30 6.91 3.21
N MET A 125 11.26 7.52 2.53
CA MET A 125 12.39 6.84 1.91
C MET A 125 13.63 7.02 2.77
N ASP A 126 14.25 5.91 3.14
CA ASP A 126 15.63 5.89 3.62
C ASP A 126 16.54 5.50 2.47
N VAL A 127 17.54 6.31 2.15
CA VAL A 127 18.44 6.07 1.03
C VAL A 127 19.86 6.30 1.51
N THR A 128 20.71 5.30 1.32
CA THR A 128 22.14 5.34 1.59
C THR A 128 22.91 5.12 0.29
N VAL A 129 23.87 5.98 -0.01
CA VAL A 129 24.85 5.76 -1.07
C VAL A 129 26.03 5.00 -0.48
N ILE A 130 26.19 3.75 -0.89
CA ILE A 130 27.31 2.89 -0.47
C ILE A 130 28.59 3.29 -1.22
N SER A 131 28.47 3.62 -2.50
CA SER A 131 29.57 4.10 -3.34
C SER A 131 29.06 5.00 -4.45
N GLY A 132 29.89 5.94 -4.90
CA GLY A 132 29.54 6.89 -5.96
C GLY A 132 28.86 8.16 -5.43
N LYS A 133 28.16 8.87 -6.30
CA LYS A 133 27.45 10.12 -5.99
C LYS A 133 26.25 10.25 -6.91
N LEU A 134 25.11 10.73 -6.38
CA LEU A 134 23.96 11.09 -7.20
C LEU A 134 23.98 12.57 -7.55
N GLU A 135 23.66 12.88 -8.81
CA GLU A 135 23.38 14.26 -9.23
C GLU A 135 21.93 14.62 -8.97
N GLU A 136 21.01 13.66 -9.11
CA GLU A 136 19.60 13.86 -8.81
C GLU A 136 18.98 12.61 -8.17
N VAL A 137 18.03 12.83 -7.27
CA VAL A 137 17.07 11.81 -6.84
C VAL A 137 15.66 12.36 -7.02
N HIS A 138 14.76 11.51 -7.48
CA HIS A 138 13.37 11.83 -7.69
C HIS A 138 12.53 10.90 -6.81
N LEU A 139 11.97 11.45 -5.75
CA LEU A 139 11.14 10.70 -4.81
C LEU A 139 9.70 10.65 -5.32
N PRO A 140 9.05 9.48 -5.34
CA PRO A 140 7.68 9.38 -5.82
C PRO A 140 6.73 10.16 -4.91
N HIS A 141 5.66 10.68 -5.49
CA HIS A 141 4.56 11.28 -4.74
C HIS A 141 3.22 10.84 -5.33
N TYR A 142 2.17 10.95 -4.53
CA TYR A 142 0.84 10.52 -4.98
C TYR A 142 -0.06 11.68 -5.37
N ILE A 143 0.35 12.93 -5.14
CA ILE A 143 -0.46 14.09 -5.51
C ILE A 143 -0.65 14.20 -7.01
N CYS A 144 -1.82 14.68 -7.40
CA CYS A 144 -2.11 15.08 -8.76
C CYS A 144 -1.87 16.58 -8.92
N LEU A 145 -0.99 16.92 -9.86
CA LEU A 145 -0.67 18.30 -10.19
C LEU A 145 -1.60 18.92 -11.24
N GLY A 146 -2.78 18.35 -11.49
CA GLY A 146 -3.69 18.81 -12.56
C GLY A 146 -4.22 20.23 -12.35
N GLU A 147 -5.51 20.38 -12.06
CA GLU A 147 -6.13 21.71 -11.89
C GLU A 147 -5.48 22.54 -10.77
N SER A 148 -4.89 21.88 -9.77
CA SER A 148 -4.21 22.52 -8.63
C SER A 148 -2.68 22.64 -8.78
N GLY A 149 -2.11 22.38 -9.95
CA GLY A 149 -0.66 22.28 -10.13
C GLY A 149 0.15 23.49 -9.65
N ALA A 150 -0.34 24.71 -9.89
CA ALA A 150 0.36 25.93 -9.50
C ALA A 150 0.41 26.13 -7.98
N SER A 151 -0.72 25.94 -7.28
CA SER A 151 -0.78 26.11 -5.82
C SER A 151 -0.02 25.02 -5.07
N LEU A 152 0.04 23.80 -5.62
CA LEU A 152 0.75 22.68 -5.00
C LEU A 152 2.28 22.83 -5.10
N ARG A 153 2.81 23.46 -6.14
CA ARG A 153 4.27 23.63 -6.34
C ARG A 153 4.94 24.38 -5.20
N ASP A 154 4.28 25.39 -4.66
CA ASP A 154 4.82 26.17 -3.54
C ASP A 154 4.46 25.58 -2.18
N ALA A 155 3.34 24.86 -2.09
CA ALA A 155 2.84 24.29 -0.84
C ALA A 155 3.55 22.99 -0.43
N VAL A 156 4.03 22.20 -1.39
CA VAL A 156 4.72 20.94 -1.09
C VAL A 156 6.17 21.21 -0.74
N LYS A 157 6.64 20.56 0.33
CA LYS A 157 8.02 20.63 0.81
C LYS A 157 8.57 19.23 1.00
N VAL A 158 9.89 19.10 0.90
CA VAL A 158 10.59 17.90 1.38
C VAL A 158 10.86 18.05 2.87
N LEU A 159 10.47 17.04 3.64
CA LEU A 159 10.84 16.91 5.04
C LEU A 159 12.01 15.93 5.12
N SER A 160 13.09 16.34 5.78
CA SER A 160 14.26 15.51 6.04
C SER A 160 14.45 15.32 7.54
N VAL A 161 14.61 14.08 7.99
CA VAL A 161 14.93 13.73 9.38
C VAL A 161 16.42 13.42 9.48
N LYS A 162 17.13 14.13 10.35
CA LYS A 162 18.57 14.00 10.60
C LYS A 162 18.81 13.85 12.11
N ASP A 163 20.04 13.53 12.49
CA ASP A 163 20.43 13.40 13.91
C ASP A 163 20.20 14.70 14.69
N GLU A 164 20.43 15.85 14.06
CA GLU A 164 20.17 17.18 14.64
C GLU A 164 18.69 17.60 14.65
N GLY A 165 17.80 16.81 14.06
CA GLY A 165 16.35 17.07 14.01
C GLY A 165 15.77 17.12 12.60
N ILE A 166 14.68 17.88 12.43
CA ILE A 166 13.92 17.95 11.19
C ILE A 166 14.23 19.23 10.42
N THR A 167 14.41 19.09 9.11
CA THR A 167 14.56 20.20 8.16
C THR A 167 13.47 20.14 7.09
N ILE A 168 13.03 21.30 6.61
CA ILE A 168 11.96 21.44 5.62
C ILE A 168 12.45 22.35 4.51
N ASP A 169 12.52 21.82 3.29
CA ASP A 169 13.07 22.53 2.14
C ASP A 169 12.06 22.58 0.98
N PRO A 170 12.09 23.63 0.13
CA PRO A 170 11.33 23.64 -1.11
C PRO A 170 11.79 22.51 -2.05
N VAL A 171 10.87 22.01 -2.88
CA VAL A 171 11.18 20.93 -3.81
C VAL A 171 10.52 21.15 -5.17
N LYS A 172 11.20 20.75 -6.24
CA LYS A 172 10.64 20.85 -7.60
C LYS A 172 9.77 19.63 -7.89
N LEU A 173 8.48 19.86 -8.10
CA LEU A 173 7.55 18.79 -8.48
C LEU A 173 7.55 18.55 -10.00
N THR A 174 7.54 17.28 -10.36
CA THR A 174 7.23 16.73 -11.69
C THR A 174 5.92 15.95 -11.60
N ARG A 175 5.46 15.32 -12.69
CA ARG A 175 4.12 14.73 -12.71
C ARG A 175 3.87 13.70 -11.59
N PHE A 176 4.86 12.87 -11.26
CA PHE A 176 4.75 11.80 -10.26
C PHE A 176 5.88 11.81 -9.22
N HIS A 177 6.80 12.76 -9.30
CA HIS A 177 7.99 12.78 -8.45
C HIS A 177 8.36 14.19 -7.99
N ALA A 178 9.02 14.25 -6.85
CA ALA A 178 9.71 15.43 -6.38
C ALA A 178 11.21 15.29 -6.64
N LYS A 179 11.75 16.20 -7.46
CA LYS A 179 13.15 16.24 -7.86
C LYS A 179 13.98 16.98 -6.81
N ILE A 180 15.03 16.32 -6.35
CA ILE A 180 16.06 16.85 -5.45
C ILE A 180 17.39 16.78 -6.19
N VAL A 181 18.03 17.93 -6.37
CA VAL A 181 19.35 18.06 -7.01
C VAL A 181 20.42 17.98 -5.93
N GLN A 182 21.49 17.22 -6.20
CA GLN A 182 22.61 16.98 -5.29
C GLN A 182 22.12 16.58 -3.88
N PRO A 183 21.40 15.46 -3.77
CA PRO A 183 20.75 15.09 -2.53
C PRO A 183 21.75 14.83 -1.41
N SER A 184 21.46 15.35 -0.23
CA SER A 184 22.02 14.84 1.03
C SER A 184 21.18 13.66 1.52
N PHE A 185 21.81 12.57 1.93
CA PHE A 185 21.11 11.36 2.35
C PHE A 185 20.67 11.43 3.81
N SER A 186 19.40 11.12 4.02
CA SER A 186 18.71 11.05 5.29
C SER A 186 17.34 10.42 5.02
N LEU A 187 16.55 10.13 6.06
CA LEU A 187 15.14 9.85 5.90
C LEU A 187 14.45 11.06 5.27
N LYS A 188 13.70 10.84 4.18
CA LYS A 188 12.97 11.91 3.48
C LYS A 188 11.55 11.50 3.14
N THR A 189 10.66 12.47 3.22
CA THR A 189 9.30 12.36 2.69
C THR A 189 8.83 13.72 2.18
N LEU A 190 7.64 13.78 1.61
CA LEU A 190 7.03 15.01 1.14
C LEU A 190 5.83 15.36 2.01
N ILE A 191 5.72 16.62 2.35
CA ILE A 191 4.65 17.16 3.19
C ILE A 191 3.91 18.30 2.49
N ILE A 192 2.66 18.49 2.89
CA ILE A 192 1.82 19.63 2.51
C ILE A 192 1.07 20.13 3.75
N SER A 193 0.81 21.43 3.82
CA SER A 193 0.01 21.99 4.91
C SER A 193 -1.38 21.34 5.01
N TRP A 194 -1.84 21.07 6.23
CA TRP A 194 -3.10 20.38 6.48
C TRP A 194 -4.38 21.15 6.12
N ILE A 195 -4.30 22.47 5.96
CA ILE A 195 -5.43 23.33 5.58
C ILE A 195 -5.66 23.33 4.07
N MET A 196 -4.68 22.86 3.29
CA MET A 196 -4.79 22.76 1.85
C MET A 196 -5.68 21.57 1.50
N GLY A 197 -6.55 21.76 0.51
CA GLY A 197 -7.15 20.65 -0.22
C GLY A 197 -6.24 20.25 -1.39
N TRP A 198 -6.09 18.94 -1.62
CA TRP A 198 -5.33 18.42 -2.75
C TRP A 198 -5.98 17.15 -3.30
N ASP A 199 -5.62 16.81 -4.53
CA ASP A 199 -6.06 15.58 -5.17
C ASP A 199 -4.90 14.57 -5.24
N GLU A 200 -5.19 13.28 -5.15
CA GLU A 200 -4.21 12.20 -5.24
C GLU A 200 -4.56 11.18 -6.32
N HIS A 201 -3.54 10.64 -6.97
CA HIS A 201 -3.65 9.43 -7.76
C HIS A 201 -3.87 8.25 -6.81
N CYS A 202 -4.99 7.56 -6.98
CA CYS A 202 -5.34 6.39 -6.18
C CYS A 202 -5.55 5.17 -7.07
N ASP A 203 -5.43 4.00 -6.47
CA ASP A 203 -5.80 2.73 -7.07
C ASP A 203 -7.13 2.22 -6.48
N LEU A 204 -7.71 1.25 -7.19
CA LEU A 204 -8.95 0.60 -6.82
C LEU A 204 -8.84 -0.90 -7.03
N LEU A 205 -9.10 -1.66 -5.97
CA LEU A 205 -9.15 -3.12 -6.05
C LEU A 205 -10.56 -3.63 -5.78
N LEU A 206 -11.02 -4.54 -6.63
CA LEU A 206 -12.34 -5.13 -6.56
C LEU A 206 -12.24 -6.62 -6.28
N TYR A 207 -12.83 -7.08 -5.18
CA TYR A 207 -12.83 -8.48 -4.80
C TYR A 207 -14.26 -9.01 -4.64
N MET A 208 -14.48 -10.23 -5.13
CA MET A 208 -15.71 -10.98 -4.86
C MET A 208 -15.48 -11.96 -3.70
N ARG A 209 -16.26 -11.78 -2.63
CA ARG A 209 -16.30 -12.65 -1.44
C ARG A 209 -17.25 -13.83 -1.59
N SER A 210 -18.36 -13.60 -2.28
CA SER A 210 -19.44 -14.58 -2.46
C SER A 210 -20.21 -14.24 -3.72
N LYS A 211 -20.68 -15.27 -4.42
CA LYS A 211 -21.47 -15.14 -5.65
C LYS A 211 -22.98 -15.16 -5.38
N ASP A 212 -23.42 -15.92 -4.38
CA ASP A 212 -24.84 -16.03 -4.02
C ASP A 212 -25.04 -16.09 -2.49
N PRO A 213 -25.54 -15.02 -1.84
CA PRO A 213 -25.79 -13.70 -2.44
C PRO A 213 -24.46 -13.04 -2.88
N LEU A 214 -24.51 -12.19 -3.91
CA LEU A 214 -23.33 -11.50 -4.41
C LEU A 214 -22.83 -10.51 -3.34
N SER A 215 -21.56 -10.66 -2.98
CA SER A 215 -20.87 -9.79 -2.02
C SER A 215 -19.53 -9.37 -2.60
N LEU A 216 -19.38 -8.06 -2.86
CA LEU A 216 -18.15 -7.46 -3.38
C LEU A 216 -17.56 -6.52 -2.33
N HIS A 217 -16.23 -6.47 -2.28
CA HIS A 217 -15.48 -5.46 -1.56
C HIS A 217 -14.72 -4.60 -2.58
N VAL A 218 -14.90 -3.28 -2.48
CA VAL A 218 -14.22 -2.31 -3.35
C VAL A 218 -13.32 -1.46 -2.48
N TYR A 219 -12.01 -1.68 -2.60
CA TYR A 219 -10.97 -0.97 -1.88
C TYR A 219 -10.53 0.25 -2.68
N PHE A 220 -10.33 1.36 -1.98
CA PHE A 220 -9.82 2.60 -2.56
C PHE A 220 -8.67 3.10 -1.68
N PHE A 221 -7.49 3.28 -2.26
CA PHE A 221 -6.33 3.73 -1.50
C PHE A 221 -5.37 4.52 -2.41
N PRO A 222 -4.60 5.49 -1.85
CA PRO A 222 -3.49 6.10 -2.58
C PRO A 222 -2.61 5.02 -3.19
N PHE A 223 -2.07 5.22 -4.39
CA PHE A 223 -1.26 4.20 -5.09
C PHE A 223 0.01 3.85 -4.29
N ASP A 224 -0.10 2.95 -3.31
CA ASP A 224 0.92 2.59 -2.33
C ASP A 224 0.99 1.05 -2.28
N ASP A 225 2.11 0.48 -2.68
CA ASP A 225 2.32 -0.96 -2.76
C ASP A 225 2.13 -1.63 -1.38
N CYS A 226 2.46 -0.95 -0.29
CA CYS A 226 2.24 -1.48 1.05
C CYS A 226 0.75 -1.63 1.37
N ALA A 227 -0.09 -0.68 0.93
CA ALA A 227 -1.53 -0.77 1.10
C ALA A 227 -2.12 -1.90 0.25
N LYS A 228 -1.65 -2.07 -1.00
CA LYS A 228 -2.04 -3.17 -1.89
C LYS A 228 -1.73 -4.53 -1.28
N GLU A 229 -0.50 -4.73 -0.79
CA GLU A 229 -0.10 -5.99 -0.13
C GLU A 229 -0.95 -6.30 1.11
N LYS A 230 -1.33 -5.28 1.90
CA LYS A 230 -2.23 -5.47 3.04
C LYS A 230 -3.62 -5.93 2.59
N VAL A 231 -4.19 -5.32 1.55
CA VAL A 231 -5.49 -5.70 1.00
C VAL A 231 -5.45 -7.14 0.47
N GLU A 232 -4.41 -7.52 -0.28
CA GLU A 232 -4.24 -8.87 -0.81
C GLU A 232 -4.16 -9.93 0.31
N LYS A 233 -3.53 -9.61 1.45
CA LYS A 233 -3.52 -10.49 2.63
C LYS A 233 -4.91 -10.65 3.25
N ILE A 234 -5.69 -9.56 3.35
CA ILE A 234 -7.06 -9.58 3.87
C ILE A 234 -8.00 -10.37 2.94
N GLU A 235 -7.82 -10.20 1.63
CA GLU A 235 -8.67 -10.77 0.59
C GLU A 235 -8.13 -12.09 0.01
N LYS A 236 -7.23 -12.77 0.73
CA LYS A 236 -6.55 -14.00 0.27
C LYS A 236 -7.50 -15.11 -0.19
N SER A 237 -8.70 -15.20 0.40
CA SER A 237 -9.72 -16.20 0.07
C SER A 237 -10.79 -15.69 -0.90
N SER A 238 -10.59 -14.51 -1.48
CA SER A 238 -11.53 -13.85 -2.36
C SER A 238 -11.06 -13.88 -3.80
N TYR A 239 -12.00 -13.71 -4.73
CA TYR A 239 -11.65 -13.64 -6.14
C TYR A 239 -11.39 -12.18 -6.55
N TRP A 240 -10.18 -11.87 -7.01
CA TRP A 240 -9.87 -10.56 -7.57
C TRP A 240 -10.53 -10.40 -8.94
N ILE A 241 -11.31 -9.33 -9.09
CA ILE A 241 -11.93 -8.94 -10.36
C ILE A 241 -11.10 -7.81 -10.96
N LEU A 242 -10.55 -8.06 -12.15
CA LEU A 242 -9.84 -7.03 -12.90
C LEU A 242 -10.85 -5.99 -13.41
N HIS A 243 -10.55 -4.71 -13.20
CA HIS A 243 -11.36 -3.61 -13.69
C HIS A 243 -10.48 -2.42 -14.06
N PRO A 244 -10.88 -1.56 -15.02
CA PRO A 244 -10.26 -0.26 -15.24
C PRO A 244 -9.96 0.52 -13.95
N ARG A 245 -8.71 0.97 -13.83
CA ARG A 245 -8.25 1.86 -12.75
C ARG A 245 -8.77 3.28 -12.97
N PRO A 246 -8.91 4.09 -11.90
CA PRO A 246 -9.25 5.50 -12.02
C PRO A 246 -8.25 6.27 -12.89
N ASP A 247 -8.76 7.03 -13.84
CA ASP A 247 -7.99 7.92 -14.72
C ASP A 247 -8.04 9.39 -14.24
N ARG A 248 -8.70 9.62 -13.10
CA ARG A 248 -8.84 10.91 -12.42
C ARG A 248 -8.38 10.79 -10.97
N PRO A 249 -7.85 11.88 -10.40
CA PRO A 249 -7.42 11.87 -9.02
C PRO A 249 -8.60 12.05 -8.06
N PHE A 250 -8.42 11.66 -6.82
CA PHE A 250 -9.42 11.77 -5.76
C PHE A 250 -9.08 12.90 -4.80
N ARG A 251 -10.12 13.59 -4.31
CA ARG A 251 -9.94 14.68 -3.35
C ARG A 251 -9.69 14.12 -1.96
N MET A 252 -8.53 14.43 -1.38
CA MET A 252 -8.23 13.99 -0.01
C MET A 252 -9.09 14.74 1.01
N LYS A 253 -9.39 14.08 2.14
CA LYS A 253 -10.25 14.60 3.22
C LYS A 253 -11.71 14.87 2.83
N THR A 254 -12.12 14.46 1.62
CA THR A 254 -13.51 14.54 1.16
C THR A 254 -14.13 13.14 1.12
N PRO A 255 -15.36 12.95 1.62
CA PRO A 255 -16.09 11.71 1.45
C PRO A 255 -16.36 11.40 -0.03
N HIS A 256 -16.20 10.14 -0.39
CA HIS A 256 -16.66 9.60 -1.66
C HIS A 256 -17.78 8.60 -1.40
N ILE A 257 -18.78 8.56 -2.25
CA ILE A 257 -19.91 7.64 -2.16
C ILE A 257 -19.88 6.73 -3.37
N LEU A 258 -20.00 5.43 -3.12
CA LEU A 258 -20.15 4.44 -4.18
C LEU A 258 -21.64 4.21 -4.43
N ASP A 259 -22.13 4.70 -5.56
CA ASP A 259 -23.49 4.47 -6.02
C ASP A 259 -23.57 3.22 -6.89
N VAL A 260 -24.55 2.40 -6.59
CA VAL A 260 -24.76 1.09 -7.19
C VAL A 260 -26.27 0.80 -7.22
N PRO A 261 -26.93 1.03 -8.37
CA PRO A 261 -28.35 0.82 -8.50
C PRO A 261 -28.78 -0.61 -8.13
N GLY A 262 -29.78 -0.73 -7.27
CA GLY A 262 -30.33 -2.04 -6.86
C GLY A 262 -29.49 -2.83 -5.84
N ALA A 263 -28.34 -2.30 -5.40
CA ALA A 263 -27.51 -2.93 -4.38
C ALA A 263 -27.58 -2.21 -3.03
N SER A 264 -27.22 -2.94 -1.98
CA SER A 264 -26.93 -2.34 -0.68
C SER A 264 -25.43 -2.07 -0.57
N VAL A 265 -25.05 -0.80 -0.46
CA VAL A 265 -23.67 -0.36 -0.30
C VAL A 265 -23.44 0.17 1.11
N HIS A 266 -22.32 -0.22 1.73
CA HIS A 266 -21.87 0.28 3.03
C HIS A 266 -20.39 0.64 2.98
N PRO A 267 -19.93 1.67 3.70
CA PRO A 267 -20.73 2.62 4.49
C PRO A 267 -21.62 3.51 3.60
N LYS A 268 -22.78 3.94 4.13
CA LYS A 268 -23.75 4.77 3.37
C LYS A 268 -23.33 6.23 3.33
N GLU A 269 -22.65 6.67 4.38
CA GLU A 269 -22.03 7.98 4.57
C GLU A 269 -20.80 8.20 3.68
N GLY A 270 -20.36 7.17 2.95
CA GLY A 270 -19.18 7.22 2.11
C GLY A 270 -17.87 6.96 2.86
N ILE A 271 -16.79 6.91 2.11
CA ILE A 271 -15.43 6.74 2.63
C ILE A 271 -14.66 8.01 2.39
N THR A 272 -14.10 8.58 3.45
CA THR A 272 -13.11 9.65 3.33
C THR A 272 -11.75 9.03 3.16
N LEU A 273 -11.09 9.32 2.04
CA LEU A 273 -9.72 8.88 1.81
C LEU A 273 -8.79 9.57 2.81
N ARG A 274 -8.21 8.77 3.69
CA ARG A 274 -7.24 9.17 4.70
C ARG A 274 -6.08 8.22 4.62
N ARG A 275 -4.87 8.76 4.70
CA ARG A 275 -3.68 7.91 4.66
C ARG A 275 -3.49 7.15 5.95
N GLU A 276 -3.83 7.74 7.09
CA GLU A 276 -3.54 7.27 8.46
C GLU A 276 -4.34 6.03 8.92
N THR A 277 -5.24 5.51 8.10
CA THR A 277 -6.14 4.40 8.47
C THR A 277 -5.83 3.14 7.68
N ASP A 278 -6.17 1.97 8.24
CA ASP A 278 -6.20 0.71 7.51
C ASP A 278 -7.02 0.85 6.22
N PRO A 279 -6.70 0.04 5.17
CA PRO A 279 -7.43 0.08 3.91
C PRO A 279 -8.95 -0.07 4.16
N ASN A 280 -9.69 0.99 3.86
CA ASN A 280 -11.13 1.01 3.98
C ASN A 280 -11.76 0.56 2.65
N PHE A 281 -12.98 0.01 2.71
CA PHE A 281 -13.64 -0.54 1.52
C PHE A 281 -15.14 -0.37 1.57
N PHE A 282 -15.73 -0.28 0.38
CA PHE A 282 -17.17 -0.39 0.25
C PHE A 282 -17.57 -1.85 0.15
N LYS A 283 -18.54 -2.23 0.96
CA LYS A 283 -19.20 -3.52 0.89
C LYS A 283 -20.47 -3.40 0.08
N ILE A 284 -20.49 -4.05 -1.07
CA ILE A 284 -21.66 -4.17 -1.93
C ILE A 284 -22.33 -5.52 -1.64
N ARG A 285 -23.65 -5.50 -1.45
CA ARG A 285 -24.48 -6.70 -1.36
C ARG A 285 -25.67 -6.64 -2.30
N ILE A 286 -25.81 -7.67 -3.12
CA ILE A 286 -26.99 -7.91 -3.96
C ILE A 286 -27.60 -9.23 -3.51
N LYS A 287 -28.84 -9.18 -3.04
CA LYS A 287 -29.55 -10.36 -2.52
C LYS A 287 -30.31 -11.12 -3.59
N THR A 288 -30.67 -10.44 -4.67
CA THR A 288 -31.37 -11.02 -5.81
C THR A 288 -30.36 -11.49 -6.85
N ARG A 289 -30.76 -12.47 -7.66
CA ARG A 289 -29.95 -12.90 -8.80
C ARG A 289 -29.73 -11.71 -9.74
N LEU A 290 -28.50 -11.57 -10.21
CA LEU A 290 -28.16 -10.52 -11.16
C LEU A 290 -28.78 -10.86 -12.52
N GLU A 291 -29.69 -10.02 -13.00
CA GLU A 291 -30.38 -10.23 -14.28
C GLU A 291 -29.64 -9.59 -15.45
N ASN A 292 -29.03 -8.42 -15.22
CA ASN A 292 -28.33 -7.58 -16.20
C ASN A 292 -26.94 -7.17 -15.69
N ASP A 293 -26.16 -6.51 -16.53
CA ASP A 293 -24.90 -5.88 -16.15
C ASP A 293 -25.05 -4.94 -14.96
N PHE A 294 -23.96 -4.82 -14.22
CA PHE A 294 -23.93 -4.17 -12.95
C PHE A 294 -23.03 -2.94 -12.98
N HIS A 295 -23.64 -1.75 -12.87
CA HIS A 295 -22.95 -0.48 -12.94
C HIS A 295 -22.60 0.07 -11.56
N MET A 296 -21.41 0.65 -11.43
CA MET A 296 -20.94 1.34 -10.23
C MET A 296 -20.39 2.73 -10.59
N SER A 297 -20.75 3.73 -9.79
CA SER A 297 -20.22 5.08 -9.89
C SER A 297 -19.61 5.51 -8.57
N LEU A 298 -18.35 5.94 -8.57
CA LEU A 298 -17.80 6.65 -7.42
C LEU A 298 -18.01 8.16 -7.58
N ILE A 299 -18.68 8.74 -6.60
CA ILE A 299 -19.12 10.14 -6.59
C ILE A 299 -18.39 10.86 -5.47
N ARG A 300 -17.78 12.00 -5.77
CA ARG A 300 -17.23 12.90 -4.75
C ARG A 300 -18.36 13.68 -4.10
N GLU A 301 -18.46 13.63 -2.77
CA GLU A 301 -19.63 14.16 -2.06
C GLU A 301 -19.74 15.69 -2.14
N GLU A 302 -18.61 16.38 -2.10
CA GLU A 302 -18.50 17.85 -2.09
C GLU A 302 -19.16 18.51 -3.30
N ASP A 303 -18.90 18.01 -4.51
CA ASP A 303 -19.34 18.62 -5.77
C ASP A 303 -20.18 17.69 -6.66
N LYS A 304 -20.50 16.49 -6.15
CA LYS A 304 -21.27 15.45 -6.85
C LYS A 304 -20.64 15.01 -8.18
N LYS A 305 -19.34 15.25 -8.37
CA LYS A 305 -18.61 14.83 -9.57
C LYS A 305 -18.39 13.32 -9.54
N ILE A 306 -18.70 12.66 -10.66
CA ILE A 306 -18.35 11.26 -10.88
C ILE A 306 -16.85 11.19 -11.20
N VAL A 307 -16.10 10.51 -10.34
CA VAL A 307 -14.63 10.40 -10.42
C VAL A 307 -14.18 9.04 -10.94
N TRP A 308 -15.05 8.04 -10.92
CA TRP A 308 -14.79 6.73 -11.51
C TRP A 308 -16.12 6.03 -11.83
N THR A 309 -16.16 5.26 -12.91
CA THR A 309 -17.29 4.39 -13.25
C THR A 309 -16.79 3.02 -13.68
N ALA A 310 -17.65 2.03 -13.47
CA ALA A 310 -17.38 0.65 -13.74
C ALA A 310 -18.63 -0.08 -14.16
N THR A 311 -18.47 -1.04 -15.07
CA THR A 311 -19.54 -1.99 -15.41
C THR A 311 -18.95 -3.38 -15.26
N LEU A 312 -19.59 -4.20 -14.43
CA LEU A 312 -19.29 -5.63 -14.35
C LEU A 312 -20.32 -6.36 -15.19
N GLU A 313 -19.81 -7.05 -16.22
CA GLU A 313 -20.63 -7.87 -17.08
C GLU A 313 -21.10 -9.10 -16.30
N LYS A 314 -22.38 -9.40 -16.41
CA LYS A 314 -22.96 -10.55 -15.69
C LYS A 314 -22.29 -11.86 -16.13
N GLU A 315 -22.02 -12.00 -17.43
CA GLU A 315 -21.41 -13.19 -18.01
C GLU A 315 -19.99 -13.44 -17.45
N GLU A 316 -19.23 -12.38 -17.18
CA GLU A 316 -17.93 -12.48 -16.52
C GLU A 316 -18.08 -12.97 -15.08
N LEU A 317 -19.02 -12.39 -14.32
CA LEU A 317 -19.31 -12.82 -12.95
C LEU A 317 -19.82 -14.27 -12.89
N ASP A 318 -20.61 -14.69 -13.86
CA ASP A 318 -21.14 -16.05 -13.97
C ASP A 318 -20.04 -17.09 -14.28
N GLN A 319 -18.96 -16.70 -14.95
CA GLN A 319 -17.82 -17.57 -15.19
C GLN A 319 -16.92 -17.75 -13.95
N ILE A 320 -16.97 -16.81 -13.01
CA ILE A 320 -16.17 -16.91 -11.79
C ILE A 320 -16.77 -17.97 -10.85
N HIS A 321 -15.94 -18.95 -10.49
CA HIS A 321 -16.25 -19.97 -9.50
C HIS A 321 -15.34 -19.73 -8.29
N PRO A 322 -15.78 -18.96 -7.27
CA PRO A 322 -14.96 -18.77 -6.08
C PRO A 322 -14.71 -20.13 -5.43
N GLN A 323 -13.45 -20.43 -5.09
CA GLN A 323 -13.12 -21.67 -4.40
C GLN A 323 -13.91 -21.72 -3.09
N ARG A 324 -14.80 -22.71 -2.99
CA ARG A 324 -15.41 -23.07 -1.72
C ARG A 324 -14.35 -23.89 -0.99
N ASP A 325 -13.80 -23.39 0.11
CA ASP A 325 -13.06 -24.21 1.08
C ASP A 325 -14.04 -25.23 1.71
N GLU A 326 -14.44 -26.22 0.93
CA GLU A 326 -15.00 -27.46 1.44
C GLU A 326 -13.83 -28.37 1.79
N LEU A 327 -13.44 -28.33 3.07
CA LEU A 327 -12.93 -29.47 3.85
C LEU A 327 -12.77 -29.02 5.32
N ARG A 328 -13.90 -28.90 6.02
CA ARG A 328 -13.89 -29.21 7.46
C ARG A 328 -14.00 -30.72 7.57
N PRO A 329 -13.04 -31.44 8.19
CA PRO A 329 -13.35 -32.77 8.68
C PRO A 329 -14.46 -32.61 9.72
N GLN A 330 -15.64 -33.16 9.42
CA GLN A 330 -16.62 -33.46 10.46
C GLN A 330 -15.92 -34.41 11.43
N ARG A 331 -15.60 -33.93 12.63
CA ARG A 331 -15.23 -34.82 13.72
C ARG A 331 -16.53 -35.50 14.12
N GLU A 332 -16.73 -36.72 13.65
CA GLU A 332 -17.78 -37.62 14.13
C GLU A 332 -17.69 -37.69 15.66
N GLU A 333 -18.69 -37.14 16.34
CA GLU A 333 -19.01 -37.53 17.70
C GLU A 333 -19.59 -38.95 17.67
N SER A 334 -18.71 -39.94 17.63
CA SER A 334 -19.07 -41.33 17.94
C SER A 334 -18.32 -41.75 19.19
N ARG A 335 -19.02 -41.59 20.32
CA ARG A 335 -18.98 -42.40 21.55
C ARG A 335 -17.90 -43.49 21.59
N LEU A 336 -16.99 -43.38 22.55
CA LEU A 336 -16.48 -44.53 23.31
C LEU A 336 -16.08 -44.07 24.71
N ASN A 337 -16.99 -44.36 25.66
CA ASN A 337 -16.68 -44.46 27.07
C ASN A 337 -15.60 -45.55 27.26
N SER A 338 -14.47 -45.22 27.87
CA SER A 338 -13.77 -46.18 28.74
C SER A 338 -12.90 -45.46 29.76
N GLU A 339 -12.95 -45.94 31.00
CA GLU A 339 -12.46 -45.35 32.25
C GLU A 339 -10.92 -45.30 32.43
N ALA A 340 -10.13 -45.06 31.37
CA ALA A 340 -8.68 -45.22 31.47
C ALA A 340 -7.88 -43.97 31.89
N ASP A 341 -8.38 -42.74 31.70
CA ASP A 341 -7.53 -41.53 31.86
C ASP A 341 -7.71 -40.73 33.16
N LYS A 342 -8.35 -41.31 34.19
CA LYS A 342 -8.52 -40.63 35.50
C LYS A 342 -7.40 -40.85 36.51
N LYS A 343 -6.24 -41.41 36.15
CA LYS A 343 -5.15 -41.60 37.11
C LYS A 343 -3.77 -41.37 36.53
N LEU A 344 -3.40 -40.09 36.35
CA LEU A 344 -2.01 -39.68 36.54
C LEU A 344 -1.87 -38.20 36.96
N TYR A 345 -2.74 -37.75 37.87
CA TYR A 345 -2.56 -36.51 38.64
C TYR A 345 -2.52 -36.83 40.14
N HIS A 346 -1.63 -37.74 40.55
CA HIS A 346 -1.18 -37.82 41.93
C HIS A 346 0.06 -38.70 42.05
N PHE A 347 1.25 -38.11 41.87
CA PHE A 347 2.41 -38.28 42.74
C PHE A 347 3.64 -37.59 42.13
N LYS A 348 4.04 -36.46 42.73
CA LYS A 348 5.41 -36.20 43.21
C LYS A 348 5.57 -34.72 43.57
N THR A 349 5.20 -34.42 44.80
CA THR A 349 5.90 -33.45 45.64
C THR A 349 6.67 -34.28 46.68
N LEU A 350 7.84 -33.80 47.13
CA LEU A 350 8.85 -34.40 48.02
C LEU A 350 9.90 -35.21 47.23
N VAL A 351 11.19 -34.83 47.14
CA VAL A 351 12.08 -33.97 47.95
C VAL A 351 12.93 -33.09 47.04
#